data_AF-A0A3Q2XTX1-F1
#
_entry.id   AF-A0A3Q2XTX1-F1
#
_cell.length_a   1.000
_cell.length_b   1.000
_cell.length_c   1.000
_cell.angle_alpha   90.00
_cell.angle_beta   90.00
_cell.angle_gamma   90.00
#
_symmetry.space_group_name_H-M   'P 1'
#
loop_
_entity.id
_entity.type
_entity.pdbx_description
1 polymer ?
#
loop_
_entity_poly.entity_id
_entity_poly.type
_entity_poly.pdbx_seq_one_letter_code
_entity_poly.pdbx_strand_id
1 'polypeptide(L)' 'VFPEKGSFKWKAPSNIALVKYWGKLENQIPANPSISFTLDAYCQTHHVNFRLIYFLKRNRKNPLSPKS' A
#
# COMPACT_ATOMS: atom_id res chain seq x y z
N VAL A 1 25.21 -3.60 3.21
CA VAL A 1 24.42 -4.58 2.43
C VAL A 1 22.98 -4.48 2.90
N PHE A 2 22.03 -4.17 2.03
CA PHE A 2 20.61 -4.12 2.40
C PHE A 2 19.97 -5.52 2.28
N PRO A 3 19.02 -5.89 3.15
CA PRO A 3 18.39 -7.20 3.11
C PRO A 3 17.52 -7.36 1.86
N GLU A 4 17.64 -8.51 1.17
CA GLU A 4 16.85 -8.81 -0.04
C GLU A 4 15.36 -9.01 0.24
N LYS A 5 14.99 -9.37 1.47
CA LYS A 5 13.61 -9.60 1.91
C LYS A 5 13.40 -8.95 3.26
N GLY A 6 12.16 -8.54 3.52
CA GLY A 6 11.77 -8.04 4.83
C GLY A 6 10.27 -8.24 5.08
N SER A 7 9.88 -8.05 6.33
CA SER A 7 8.48 -8.12 6.74
C SER A 7 8.16 -7.04 7.76
N PHE A 8 6.94 -6.51 7.67
CA PHE A 8 6.38 -5.56 8.62
C PHE A 8 5.09 -6.12 9.19
N LYS A 9 4.85 -5.85 10.47
CA LYS A 9 3.64 -6.23 11.19
C LYS A 9 3.12 -5.03 11.95
N TRP A 10 1.82 -4.78 11.84
CA TRP A 10 1.14 -3.76 12.64
C TRP A 10 -0.28 -4.17 12.99
N LYS A 11 -0.86 -3.43 13.93
CA LYS A 11 -2.23 -3.59 14.41
C LYS A 11 -3.09 -2.43 13.90
N ALA A 12 -4.31 -2.74 13.46
CA ALA A 12 -5.30 -1.79 12.98
C ALA A 12 -6.62 -2.01 13.76
N PRO A 13 -6.90 -1.23 14.82
CA PRO A 13 -8.14 -1.34 15.58
C PRO A 13 -9.33 -0.86 14.75
N SER A 14 -10.49 -1.48 14.97
CA SER A 14 -11.77 -1.04 14.38
C SER A 14 -12.29 0.22 15.09
N ASN A 15 -13.23 0.92 14.47
CA ASN A 15 -13.89 2.08 15.08
C ASN A 15 -15.41 2.03 14.96
N ILE A 16 -16.10 2.77 15.83
CA ILE A 16 -17.54 3.04 15.73
C ILE A 16 -17.80 4.55 15.81
N ALA A 17 -18.50 5.10 14.82
CA ALA A 17 -18.73 6.54 14.72
C ALA A 17 -19.83 7.04 15.66
N LEU A 18 -19.53 8.09 16.43
CA LEU A 18 -20.48 8.87 17.20
C LEU A 18 -21.10 9.98 16.33
N VAL A 19 -20.24 10.71 15.60
CA VAL A 19 -20.65 11.63 14.53
C VAL A 19 -20.29 10.96 13.21
N LYS A 20 -21.29 10.68 12.38
CA LYS A 20 -21.14 9.86 11.18
C LYS A 20 -20.33 10.58 10.11
N TYR A 21 -19.40 9.86 9.49
CA TYR A 21 -18.86 10.23 8.18
C TYR A 21 -19.87 9.81 7.10
N TRP A 22 -20.42 10.76 6.33
CA TRP A 22 -21.37 10.44 5.28
C TRP A 22 -21.37 11.44 4.12
N GLY A 23 -21.20 10.93 2.89
CA GLY A 23 -21.05 11.75 1.69
C GLY A 23 -19.59 12.08 1.38
N LYS A 24 -19.30 12.24 0.08
CA LYS A 24 -17.96 12.52 -0.45
C LYS A 24 -18.03 13.62 -1.49
N LEU A 25 -17.04 14.50 -1.45
CA LEU A 25 -16.77 15.47 -2.50
C LEU A 25 -15.80 14.87 -3.53
N GLU A 26 -15.34 15.70 -4.47
CA GLU A 26 -14.26 15.34 -5.38
C GLU A 26 -13.00 14.91 -4.62
N ASN A 27 -12.19 14.05 -5.25
CA ASN A 27 -10.94 13.53 -4.67
C ASN A 27 -11.09 12.80 -3.32
N GLN A 28 -12.26 12.21 -3.04
CA GLN A 28 -12.55 11.46 -1.81
C GLN A 28 -12.50 12.30 -0.52
N ILE A 29 -12.63 13.63 -0.62
CA ILE A 29 -12.69 14.50 0.56
C ILE A 29 -14.02 14.29 1.30
N PRO A 30 -14.01 14.16 2.65
CA PRO A 30 -15.23 14.09 3.45
C PRO A 30 -16.14 15.29 3.23
N ALA A 31 -17.44 15.06 3.04
CA ALA A 31 -18.41 16.16 3.04
C ALA A 31 -18.60 16.77 4.45
N ASN A 32 -18.28 16.03 5.51
CA ASN A 32 -18.38 16.49 6.88
C ASN A 32 -17.32 15.84 7.78
N PRO A 33 -16.91 16.51 8.88
CA PRO A 33 -16.07 15.91 9.90
C PRO A 33 -16.83 14.78 10.64
N SER A 34 -16.07 13.86 11.24
CA SER A 34 -16.61 12.72 11.99
C SER A 34 -15.80 12.49 13.27
N ILE A 35 -16.43 11.84 14.25
CA ILE A 35 -15.83 11.50 15.55
C ILE A 35 -16.21 10.05 15.84
N SER A 36 -15.25 9.24 16.29
CA SER A 36 -15.46 7.80 16.56
C SER A 36 -14.69 7.33 17.79
N PHE A 37 -15.16 6.24 18.39
CA PHE A 37 -14.40 5.50 19.39
C PHE A 37 -13.55 4.42 18.71
N THR A 38 -12.32 4.26 19.17
CA THR A 38 -11.45 3.14 18.81
C THR A 38 -11.80 1.92 19.67
N LEU A 39 -11.99 0.77 19.03
CA LEU A 39 -12.35 -0.49 19.70
C LEU A 39 -11.11 -1.37 19.86
N ASP A 40 -10.52 -1.41 21.06
CA ASP A 40 -9.29 -2.16 21.32
C ASP A 40 -9.47 -3.68 21.16
N ALA A 41 -10.60 -4.21 21.64
CA ALA A 41 -10.92 -5.64 21.56
C ALA A 41 -11.07 -6.17 20.12
N TYR A 42 -11.35 -5.28 19.14
CA TYR A 42 -11.57 -5.65 17.75
C TYR A 42 -10.45 -5.09 16.86
N CYS A 43 -9.30 -5.76 16.92
CA CYS A 43 -8.09 -5.33 16.24
C CYS A 43 -7.62 -6.34 15.18
N GLN A 44 -7.44 -5.87 13.95
CA GLN A 44 -6.87 -6.68 12.87
C GLN A 44 -5.36 -6.53 12.84
N THR A 45 -4.66 -7.66 12.79
CA THR A 45 -3.20 -7.67 12.65
C THR A 45 -2.84 -7.90 11.19
N HIS A 46 -2.07 -6.97 10.63
CA HIS A 46 -1.64 -7.02 9.24
C HIS A 46 -0.17 -7.39 9.16
N HIS A 47 0.15 -8.19 8.14
CA HIS A 47 1.50 -8.63 7.84
C HIS A 47 1.79 -8.32 6.38
N VAL A 48 2.87 -7.61 6.11
CA VAL A 48 3.34 -7.37 4.75
C VAL A 48 4.75 -7.89 4.62
N ASN A 49 4.97 -8.73 3.60
CA ASN A 49 6.28 -9.23 3.22
C ASN A 49 6.69 -8.57 1.91
N PHE A 50 7.94 -8.14 1.81
CA PHE A 50 8.49 -7.56 0.60
C PHE A 50 9.82 -8.21 0.23
N ARG A 51 10.15 -8.14 -1.06
CA ARG A 51 11.41 -8.60 -1.62
C ARG A 51 11.92 -7.54 -2.58
N LEU A 52 13.21 -7.24 -2.49
CA LEU A 52 13.89 -6.36 -3.43
C LEU A 52 14.08 -7.12 -4.75
N ILE A 53 13.63 -6.51 -5.85
CA ILE A 53 13.83 -7.03 -7.20
C ILE A 53 14.65 -6.00 -7.96
N TYR A 54 15.85 -6.38 -8.40
CA TYR A 54 16.65 -5.58 -9.33
C TYR A 54 16.33 -6.00 -10.76
N PHE A 55 16.06 -5.04 -11.63
CA PHE A 55 15.89 -5.29 -13.05
C PHE A 55 17.19 -4.93 -13.78
N LEU A 56 17.95 -5.94 -14.21
CA LEU A 56 19.07 -5.69 -15.13
C LEU A 56 18.49 -5.41 -16.52
N LYS A 57 18.66 -4.17 -17.00
CA LYS A 57 18.31 -3.77 -18.38
C LYS A 57 19.20 -4.54 -19.36
N ARG A 58 18.74 -5.70 -19.84
CA ARG A 58 19.42 -6.46 -20.90
C ARG A 58 19.40 -5.63 -22.20
N ASN A 59 20.57 -5.18 -22.63
CA ASN A 59 20.79 -4.61 -23.97
C ASN A 59 20.36 -5.64 -25.03
N ARG A 60 19.26 -5.40 -25.75
CA ARG A 60 18.97 -6.10 -27.00
C ARG A 60 19.91 -5.54 -28.07
N LYS A 61 20.83 -6.36 -28.61
CA LYS A 61 21.52 -6.03 -29.87
C LYS A 61 20.49 -6.07 -31.01
N ASN A 62 20.45 -5.02 -31.83
CA ASN A 62 19.58 -4.89 -33.02
C ASN A 62 19.88 -5.99 -34.06
N PRO A 63 18.87 -6.64 -34.66
CA PRO A 63 19.06 -7.70 -35.65
C PRO A 63 19.25 -7.19 -37.11
N LEU A 64 19.67 -5.95 -37.33
CA LEU A 64 19.88 -5.41 -38.68
C LEU A 64 21.35 -5.00 -38.86
N SER A 65 22.19 -5.97 -39.22
CA SER A 65 23.42 -5.71 -39.98
C SER A 65 23.22 -6.27 -41.40
N PRO A 66 23.52 -5.51 -42.46
CA PRO A 66 23.31 -5.94 -43.83
C PRO A 66 24.27 -7.09 -44.15
N LYS A 67 23.76 -8.17 -44.73
CA LYS A 67 24.59 -9.27 -45.24
C LYS A 67 25.37 -8.78 -46.46
N SER A 68 26.70 -8.83 -46.39
CA SER A 68 27.60 -8.90 -47.54
C SER A 68 27.89 -10.36 -47.86
#